data_AF-A0A447RU86-F1
#
_entry.id   AF-A0A447RU86-F1
#
_cell.length_a   1.000
_cell.length_b   1.000
_cell.length_c   1.000
_cell.angle_alpha   90.00
_cell.angle_beta   90.00
_cell.angle_gamma   90.00
#
_symmetry.space_group_name_H-M   'P 1'
#
loop_
_entity.id
_entity.type
_entity.pdbx_description
1 polymer ?
#
loop_
_entity_poly.entity_id
_entity_poly.type
_entity_poly.pdbx_seq_one_letter_code
_entity_poly.pdbx_strand_id
1 'polypeptide(L)'
;MEQWHGRGNTLRLHGDCHAGNILWRDGPLFVDLDDARTGPAIQDLWMLLNGDKAEQRMQLETIVEAYEEFSPFNSDEIALIEPLRAMRLVYYLAWLLRRWDDPAFPVNFPWLTGEDYWRGQTSTFLEQVKVLQEPPLQLTPMY
;
A
#
# COMPACT_ATOMS: atom_id res chain seq x y z
N MET A 1 9.68 -19.68 2.07
CA MET A 1 9.36 -18.84 3.24
C MET A 1 10.63 -18.12 3.73
N GLU A 2 11.32 -17.41 2.85
CA GLU A 2 12.68 -16.92 3.12
C GLU A 2 12.87 -15.49 2.58
N GLN A 3 11.84 -14.64 2.69
CA GLN A 3 11.84 -13.29 2.13
C GLN A 3 11.92 -12.16 3.18
N TRP A 4 12.13 -12.48 4.46
CA TRP A 4 12.18 -11.47 5.52
C TRP A 4 13.60 -11.36 6.09
N HIS A 5 14.44 -10.58 5.42
CA HIS A 5 15.68 -10.10 6.00
C HIS A 5 15.36 -8.84 6.82
N GLY A 6 15.28 -8.96 8.14
CA GLY A 6 14.97 -7.89 9.10
C GLY A 6 16.05 -6.79 9.22
N ARG A 7 16.69 -6.40 8.11
CA ARG A 7 17.73 -5.37 8.02
C ARG A 7 17.48 -4.39 6.86
N GLY A 8 16.21 -4.16 6.50
CA GLY A 8 15.87 -3.03 5.64
C GLY A 8 16.15 -1.72 6.37
N ASN A 9 16.70 -0.72 5.67
CA ASN A 9 16.80 0.64 6.21
C ASN A 9 15.38 1.17 6.44
N THR A 10 15.02 1.44 7.69
CA THR A 10 13.72 2.04 8.01
C THR A 10 13.86 3.57 8.13
N LEU A 11 12.87 4.31 7.64
CA LEU A 11 12.78 5.77 7.77
C LEU A 11 11.41 6.19 8.34
N ARG A 12 11.29 7.47 8.70
CA ARG A 12 9.99 8.08 9.03
C ARG A 12 9.19 8.25 7.73
N LEU A 13 7.98 7.73 7.75
CA LEU A 13 7.06 7.69 6.62
C LEU A 13 5.85 8.58 6.89
N HIS A 14 5.22 9.04 5.81
CA HIS A 14 3.84 9.51 5.84
C HIS A 14 2.89 8.38 6.31
N GLY A 15 3.16 7.13 5.93
CA GLY A 15 2.47 5.93 6.41
C GLY A 15 1.13 5.64 5.72
N ASP A 16 0.48 6.68 5.18
CA ASP A 16 -0.74 6.62 4.37
C ASP A 16 -0.63 7.48 3.09
N CYS A 17 0.51 7.43 2.40
CA CYS A 17 0.73 8.21 1.18
C CYS A 17 0.00 7.59 -0.03
N HIS A 18 -1.19 8.08 -0.32
CA HIS A 18 -1.96 7.75 -1.53
C HIS A 18 -2.59 9.01 -2.11
N ALA A 19 -3.13 8.92 -3.33
CA ALA A 19 -3.65 10.08 -4.05
C ALA A 19 -4.70 10.90 -3.26
N GLY A 20 -5.47 10.28 -2.35
CA GLY A 20 -6.45 10.99 -1.52
C GLY A 20 -5.83 11.93 -0.48
N ASN A 21 -4.58 11.69 -0.08
CA ASN A 21 -3.82 12.47 0.90
C ASN A 21 -2.79 13.40 0.25
N ILE A 22 -2.88 13.62 -1.07
CA ILE A 22 -2.03 14.54 -1.81
C ILE A 22 -2.92 15.60 -2.46
N LEU A 23 -2.77 16.85 -2.02
CA LEU A 23 -3.40 18.00 -2.65
C LEU A 23 -2.47 18.60 -3.72
N TRP A 24 -3.05 19.28 -4.71
CA TRP A 24 -2.28 19.93 -5.77
C TRP A 24 -2.52 21.43 -5.79
N ARG A 25 -1.47 22.22 -5.53
CA ARG A 25 -1.47 23.67 -5.71
C ARG A 25 -0.05 24.13 -5.98
N ASP A 26 0.25 24.41 -7.25
CA ASP A 26 1.60 24.80 -7.72
C ASP A 26 2.69 23.77 -7.36
N GLY A 27 2.29 22.52 -7.10
CA GLY A 27 3.12 21.42 -6.60
C GLY A 27 2.31 20.49 -5.68
N PRO A 28 2.89 19.31 -5.34
CA PRO A 28 2.26 18.38 -4.42
C PRO A 28 2.31 18.89 -2.97
N LEU A 29 1.20 18.77 -2.26
CA LEU A 29 1.08 19.06 -0.83
C LEU A 29 0.57 17.81 -0.12
N PHE A 30 1.43 17.18 0.66
CA PHE A 30 1.10 16.01 1.47
C PHE A 30 0.34 16.45 2.73
N VAL A 31 -0.78 15.80 3.02
CA VAL A 31 -1.66 16.08 4.17
C VAL A 31 -1.98 14.80 4.93
N ASP A 32 -2.52 14.93 6.13
CA ASP A 32 -2.91 13.80 7.00
C ASP A 32 -1.73 12.89 7.42
N LEU A 33 -1.03 13.31 8.49
CA LEU A 33 0.12 12.59 9.05
C LEU A 33 -0.24 11.78 10.30
N ASP A 34 -1.53 11.52 10.56
CA ASP A 34 -1.96 10.77 11.75
C ASP A 34 -1.51 9.30 11.70
N ASP A 35 -1.23 8.76 10.50
CA ASP A 35 -0.71 7.42 10.27
C ASP A 35 0.82 7.34 10.12
N ALA A 36 1.53 8.46 10.30
CA ALA A 36 2.98 8.55 10.18
C ALA A 36 3.69 7.58 11.13
N ARG A 37 4.66 6.83 10.59
CA ARG A 37 5.33 5.73 11.31
C ARG A 37 6.73 5.46 10.76
N THR A 38 7.44 4.51 11.37
CA THR A 38 8.74 4.06 10.86
C THR A 38 8.57 2.78 10.02
N GLY A 39 9.18 2.72 8.84
CA GLY A 39 9.06 1.57 7.95
C GLY A 39 9.90 1.68 6.67
N PRO A 40 9.68 0.77 5.69
CA PRO A 40 10.37 0.80 4.39
C PRO A 40 9.83 1.93 3.50
N ALA A 41 10.70 2.54 2.70
CA ALA A 41 10.37 3.66 1.80
C ALA A 41 9.22 3.32 0.86
N ILE A 42 9.19 2.09 0.34
CA ILE A 42 8.16 1.64 -0.61
C ILE A 42 6.73 1.83 -0.09
N GLN A 43 6.52 1.85 1.24
CA GLN A 43 5.20 2.06 1.86
C GLN A 43 4.56 3.39 1.42
N ASP A 44 5.37 4.43 1.18
CA ASP A 44 4.87 5.74 0.75
C ASP A 44 4.80 5.88 -0.79
N LEU A 45 5.20 4.84 -1.55
CA LEU A 45 5.27 4.89 -3.02
C LEU A 45 4.23 3.97 -3.67
N TRP A 46 4.03 2.75 -3.16
CA TRP A 46 3.28 1.72 -3.89
C TRP A 46 1.80 2.05 -4.10
N MET A 47 1.21 2.85 -3.20
CA MET A 47 -0.20 3.25 -3.28
C MET A 47 -0.47 4.35 -4.30
N LEU A 48 0.58 4.91 -4.92
CA LEU A 48 0.46 5.85 -6.04
C LEU A 48 0.27 5.13 -7.39
N LEU A 49 0.65 3.84 -7.44
CA LEU A 49 0.59 3.04 -8.65
C LEU A 49 -0.86 2.70 -9.01
N ASN A 50 -1.17 2.77 -10.30
CA ASN A 50 -2.49 2.47 -10.85
C ASN A 50 -2.38 1.89 -12.27
N GLY A 51 -3.46 1.27 -12.75
CA GLY A 51 -3.48 0.66 -14.08
C GLY A 51 -2.98 -0.79 -14.09
N ASP A 52 -2.66 -1.29 -15.28
CA ASP A 52 -2.16 -2.65 -15.49
C ASP A 52 -0.68 -2.82 -15.05
N LYS A 53 -0.14 -4.05 -15.13
CA LYS A 53 1.24 -4.34 -14.69
C LYS A 53 2.31 -3.55 -15.48
N ALA A 54 2.05 -3.20 -16.74
CA ALA A 54 3.00 -2.44 -17.55
C ALA A 54 2.95 -0.95 -17.20
N GLU A 55 1.75 -0.40 -17.01
CA GLU A 55 1.54 0.97 -16.53
C GLU A 55 2.14 1.18 -15.14
N GLN A 56 1.88 0.26 -14.21
CA GLN A 56 2.45 0.30 -12.85
C GLN A 56 3.97 0.24 -12.85
N ARG A 57 4.58 -0.55 -13.76
CA ARG A 57 6.04 -0.59 -13.91
C ARG A 57 6.59 0.76 -14.34
N MET A 58 6.03 1.36 -15.40
CA MET A 58 6.47 2.66 -15.91
C MET A 58 6.32 3.75 -14.84
N GLN A 59 5.19 3.76 -14.12
CA GLN A 59 4.95 4.69 -13.02
C GLN A 59 5.96 4.51 -11.89
N LEU A 60 6.23 3.26 -11.48
CA LEU A 60 7.19 2.96 -10.43
C LEU A 60 8.61 3.38 -10.84
N GLU A 61 9.03 3.10 -12.07
CA GLU A 61 10.31 3.55 -12.62
C GLU A 61 10.45 5.07 -12.56
N THR A 62 9.42 5.79 -13.04
CA THR A 62 9.38 7.27 -13.01
C THR A 62 9.47 7.82 -11.59
N ILE A 63 8.70 7.24 -10.66
CA ILE A 63 8.67 7.69 -9.25
C ILE A 63 10.01 7.40 -8.57
N VAL A 64 10.61 6.24 -8.80
CA VAL A 64 11.91 5.87 -8.22
C VAL A 64 13.01 6.77 -8.76
N GLU A 65 13.06 7.01 -10.08
CA GLU A 65 14.04 7.92 -10.69
C GLU A 65 13.98 9.33 -10.06
N ALA A 66 12.77 9.89 -9.91
CA ALA A 66 12.58 11.19 -9.27
C ALA A 66 12.89 11.19 -7.76
N TYR A 67 12.60 10.08 -7.07
CA TYR A 67 12.91 9.93 -5.64
C TYR A 67 14.43 9.88 -5.41
N GLU A 68 15.16 9.20 -6.29
CA GLU A 68 16.61 9.02 -6.21
C GLU A 68 17.41 10.32 -6.44
N GLU A 69 16.79 11.37 -6.96
CA GLU A 69 17.37 12.72 -6.96
C GLU A 69 17.65 13.25 -5.54
N PHE A 70 16.90 12.78 -4.54
CA PHE A 70 16.97 13.27 -3.16
C PHE A 70 17.38 12.19 -2.15
N SER A 71 17.08 10.92 -2.40
CA SER A 71 17.34 9.82 -1.47
C SER A 71 17.51 8.48 -2.18
N PRO A 72 18.52 7.66 -1.85
CA PRO A 72 18.69 6.36 -2.49
C PRO A 72 17.51 5.43 -2.22
N PHE A 73 17.06 4.70 -3.23
CA PHE A 73 15.97 3.74 -3.10
C PHE A 73 16.52 2.30 -3.10
N ASN A 74 16.07 1.48 -2.16
CA ASN A 74 16.40 0.06 -2.14
C ASN A 74 15.38 -0.72 -2.97
N SER A 75 15.76 -1.15 -4.17
CA SER A 75 14.86 -1.87 -5.09
C SER A 75 14.35 -3.21 -4.54
N ASP A 76 15.03 -3.83 -3.58
CA ASP A 76 14.54 -5.03 -2.89
C ASP A 76 13.22 -4.77 -2.14
N GLU A 77 12.94 -3.51 -1.77
CA GLU A 77 11.69 -3.14 -1.11
C GLU A 77 10.47 -3.29 -2.02
N ILE A 78 10.63 -3.35 -3.34
CA ILE A 78 9.51 -3.57 -4.28
C ILE A 78 8.83 -4.92 -4.03
N ALA A 79 9.60 -5.93 -3.56
CA ALA A 79 9.03 -7.21 -3.16
C ALA A 79 8.08 -7.11 -1.95
N LEU A 80 8.12 -6.00 -1.20
CA LEU A 80 7.25 -5.76 -0.04
C LEU A 80 5.87 -5.20 -0.42
N ILE A 81 5.63 -4.82 -1.69
CA ILE A 81 4.35 -4.25 -2.12
C ILE A 81 3.18 -5.18 -1.79
N GLU A 82 3.24 -6.46 -2.19
CA GLU A 82 2.15 -7.42 -1.94
C GLU A 82 1.98 -7.76 -0.45
N PRO A 83 3.06 -7.97 0.33
CA PRO A 83 2.96 -8.06 1.79
C PRO A 83 2.33 -6.83 2.46
N LEU A 84 2.73 -5.61 2.07
CA LEU A 84 2.19 -4.37 2.62
C LEU A 84 0.70 -4.20 2.25
N ARG A 85 0.33 -4.52 1.01
CA ARG A 85 -1.07 -4.55 0.57
C ARG A 85 -1.90 -5.53 1.39
N ALA A 86 -1.40 -6.75 1.60
CA ALA A 86 -2.07 -7.76 2.41
C ALA A 86 -2.27 -7.29 3.87
N MET A 87 -1.23 -6.70 4.48
CA MET A 87 -1.32 -6.12 5.82
C MET A 87 -2.33 -4.98 5.88
N ARG A 88 -2.36 -4.09 4.88
CA ARG A 88 -3.31 -2.97 4.79
C ARG A 88 -4.76 -3.48 4.72
N LEU A 89 -5.04 -4.51 3.92
CA LEU A 89 -6.38 -5.10 3.82
C LEU A 89 -6.88 -5.61 5.17
N VAL A 90 -6.05 -6.35 5.91
CA VAL A 90 -6.41 -6.88 7.23
C VAL A 90 -6.54 -5.75 8.26
N TYR A 91 -5.61 -4.81 8.27
CA TYR A 91 -5.62 -3.69 9.21
C TYR A 91 -6.82 -2.78 9.00
N TYR A 92 -7.24 -2.54 7.76
CA TYR A 92 -8.42 -1.74 7.44
C TYR A 92 -9.70 -2.34 8.06
N LEU A 93 -9.90 -3.66 7.94
CA LEU A 93 -11.03 -4.33 8.59
C LEU A 93 -10.97 -4.19 10.12
N ALA A 94 -9.79 -4.40 10.72
CA ALA A 94 -9.63 -4.24 12.15
C ALA A 94 -9.87 -2.79 12.60
N TRP A 95 -9.46 -1.81 11.79
CA TRP A 95 -9.66 -0.38 12.03
C TRP A 95 -11.15 -0.03 12.06
N LEU A 96 -11.94 -0.58 11.12
CA LEU A 96 -13.40 -0.45 11.11
C LEU A 96 -14.05 -1.08 12.35
N LEU A 97 -13.72 -2.35 12.62
CA LEU A 97 -14.33 -3.11 13.71
C LEU A 97 -14.04 -2.50 15.09
N ARG A 98 -12.83 -1.99 15.32
CA ARG A 98 -12.45 -1.33 16.58
C ARG A 98 -13.18 0.00 16.82
N ARG A 99 -13.73 0.60 15.78
CA ARG A 99 -14.44 1.88 15.84
C ARG A 99 -15.95 1.70 15.64
N TRP A 100 -16.43 0.46 15.64
CA TRP A 100 -17.83 0.18 15.31
C TRP A 100 -18.84 0.80 16.28
N ASP A 101 -18.44 0.99 17.55
CA ASP A 101 -19.28 1.64 18.56
C ASP A 101 -19.41 3.16 18.35
N ASP A 102 -18.58 3.77 17.50
CA ASP A 102 -18.76 5.17 17.09
C ASP A 102 -19.95 5.26 16.11
N PRO A 103 -20.99 6.07 16.38
CA PRO A 103 -22.17 6.19 15.53
C PRO A 103 -21.88 6.55 14.07
N ALA A 104 -20.75 7.20 13.77
CA ALA A 104 -20.38 7.53 12.40
C ALA A 104 -20.07 6.26 11.57
N PHE A 105 -19.60 5.18 12.17
CA PHE A 105 -19.13 3.99 11.45
C PHE A 105 -20.28 3.15 10.89
N PRO A 106 -21.30 2.75 11.67
CA PRO A 106 -22.45 2.03 11.11
C PRO A 106 -23.18 2.81 10.01
N VAL A 107 -23.19 4.14 10.08
CA VAL A 107 -23.82 5.01 9.08
C VAL A 107 -23.04 5.02 7.76
N ASN A 108 -21.72 5.14 7.81
CA ASN A 108 -20.88 5.24 6.61
C ASN A 108 -20.45 3.88 6.04
N PHE A 109 -20.47 2.82 6.86
CA PHE A 109 -20.05 1.47 6.50
C PHE A 109 -21.14 0.41 6.79
N PRO A 110 -22.40 0.61 6.37
CA PRO A 110 -23.51 -0.28 6.71
C PRO A 110 -23.35 -1.70 6.12
N TRP A 111 -22.54 -1.82 5.06
CA TRP A 111 -22.22 -3.09 4.42
C TRP A 111 -21.38 -4.03 5.32
N LEU A 112 -20.74 -3.53 6.37
CA LEU A 112 -19.85 -4.33 7.23
C LEU A 112 -20.60 -5.44 7.97
N THR A 113 -21.91 -5.31 8.17
CA THR A 113 -22.75 -6.36 8.79
C THR A 113 -23.34 -7.34 7.77
N GLY A 114 -23.18 -7.09 6.47
CA GLY A 114 -23.78 -7.90 5.41
C GLY A 114 -22.93 -9.13 5.08
N GLU A 115 -23.57 -10.29 4.94
CA GLU A 115 -22.89 -11.55 4.60
C GLU A 115 -22.18 -11.49 3.24
N ASP A 116 -22.80 -10.85 2.24
CA ASP A 116 -22.24 -10.71 0.90
C ASP A 116 -20.89 -9.98 0.90
N TYR A 117 -20.74 -8.97 1.76
CA TYR A 117 -19.47 -8.26 1.93
C TYR A 117 -18.38 -9.21 2.41
N TRP A 118 -18.65 -10.02 3.43
CA TRP A 118 -17.66 -10.97 3.98
C TRP A 118 -17.32 -12.10 3.01
N ARG A 119 -18.26 -12.54 2.17
CA ARG A 119 -18.00 -13.47 1.07
C ARG A 119 -17.06 -12.86 0.02
N GLY A 120 -17.30 -11.59 -0.34
CA GLY A 120 -16.42 -10.81 -1.20
C GLY A 120 -15.02 -10.66 -0.60
N GLN A 121 -14.94 -10.25 0.67
CA GLN A 121 -13.69 -10.06 1.40
C GLN A 121 -12.86 -11.36 1.50
N THR A 122 -13.53 -12.49 1.71
CA THR A 122 -12.86 -13.82 1.69
C THR A 122 -12.25 -14.10 0.32
N SER A 123 -12.98 -13.80 -0.75
CA SER A 123 -12.49 -13.97 -2.13
C SER A 123 -11.29 -13.05 -2.40
N THR A 124 -11.33 -11.80 -1.94
CA THR A 124 -10.21 -10.86 -2.02
C THR A 124 -8.96 -11.39 -1.30
N PHE A 125 -9.10 -11.96 -0.09
CA PHE A 125 -7.97 -12.54 0.62
C PHE A 125 -7.38 -13.77 -0.06
N LEU A 126 -8.23 -14.66 -0.59
CA LEU A 126 -7.76 -15.81 -1.34
C LEU A 126 -6.98 -15.40 -2.59
N GLU A 127 -7.43 -14.35 -3.28
CA GLU A 127 -6.70 -13.81 -4.43
C GLU A 127 -5.37 -13.18 -4.01
N GLN A 128 -5.36 -12.39 -2.93
CA GLN A 128 -4.12 -11.80 -2.41
C GLN A 128 -3.09 -12.88 -2.03
N VAL A 129 -3.53 -14.03 -1.50
CA VAL A 129 -2.64 -15.17 -1.23
C VAL A 129 -2.00 -15.73 -2.50
N LYS A 130 -2.72 -15.77 -3.63
CA LYS A 130 -2.14 -16.18 -4.91
C LYS A 130 -1.11 -15.17 -5.39
N VAL A 131 -1.44 -13.88 -5.33
CA VAL A 131 -0.53 -12.80 -5.75
C VAL A 131 0.75 -12.79 -4.91
N LEU A 132 0.67 -13.06 -3.60
CA LEU A 132 1.84 -13.23 -2.73
C LEU A 132 2.76 -14.40 -3.13
N GLN A 133 2.28 -15.34 -3.96
CA GLN A 133 3.06 -16.46 -4.50
C GLN A 133 3.60 -16.17 -5.91
N GLU A 134 3.15 -15.11 -6.56
CA GLU A 134 3.69 -14.65 -7.85
C GLU A 134 5.06 -13.96 -7.66
N PRO A 135 5.90 -13.91 -8.71
CA PRO A 135 7.07 -13.04 -8.71
C PRO A 135 6.66 -11.58 -8.47
N PRO A 136 7.43 -10.82 -7.66
CA PRO A 136 7.12 -9.42 -7.40
C PRO A 136 7.23 -8.57 -8.68
N LEU A 137 6.62 -7.39 -8.66
CA LEU A 137 6.87 -6.37 -9.67
C LEU A 137 8.38 -6.11 -9.77
N GLN A 138 8.88 -5.97 -10.99
CA GLN A 138 10.30 -5.69 -11.26
C GLN A 138 10.42 -4.38 -12.02
N LEU A 139 11.45 -3.60 -11.69
CA LEU A 139 11.80 -2.36 -12.39
C LEU A 139 12.22 -2.66 -13.83
N THR A 140 12.99 -3.72 -14.05
CA THR A 140 13.43 -4.16 -15.37
C THR A 140 12.58 -5.35 -15.87
N PRO A 141 12.27 -5.44 -17.18
CA PRO A 141 11.65 -6.62 -17.75
C PRO A 141 12.58 -7.84 -17.65
N MET A 142 12.06 -9.01 -17.26
CA MET A 142 12.73 -10.27 -17.53
C MET A 142 12.58 -10.59 -19.02
N TYR A 143 13.68 -10.60 -19.77
CA TYR A 143 13.74 -11.11 -21.14
C TYR A 143 13.85 -12.63 -21.18
#